data_AF-A0A817ERI9-F1
#
_entry.id   AF-A0A817ERI9-F1
#
_cell.length_a   1.000
_cell.length_b   1.000
_cell.length_c   1.000
_cell.angle_alpha   90.00
_cell.angle_beta   90.00
_cell.angle_gamma   90.00
#
_symmetry.space_group_name_H-M   'P 1'
#
loop_
_entity.id
_entity.type
_entity.pdbx_description
1 polymer ?
#
loop_
_entity_poly.entity_id
_entity_poly.type
_entity_poly.pdbx_seq_one_letter_code
_entity_poly.pdbx_strand_id
1 'polypeptide(L)'
;MTLHYGETPGDNIYSITPGGTRIYYDRTFLLSRRESPLTRSPPLNLPYIPEGFIYLNHLPVIIDDATETWPAMKELTINKLFQLFIEDPVLAENDLCYFETNIRNYNQVGGADRLFNDYINGNRRSFIVQWNNCKRETLKVIRSYYNKPYFLPPSVAQTLMGNWFLVSAGFHKGIDYLHKIPLNYDWVWLAQIQGSSLIELRPKYPCEKMCSILKSVTLNKGDLSNNCFLFLKGPYWTR
;
A
#
# COMPACT_ATOMS: atom_id res chain seq x y z
N MET A 1 3.43 26.96 14.48
CA MET A 1 4.42 27.62 13.62
C MET A 1 4.49 26.78 12.36
N THR A 2 3.93 27.25 11.24
CA THR A 2 3.87 26.52 9.97
C THR A 2 5.26 26.46 9.35
N LEU A 3 5.81 25.25 9.20
CA LEU A 3 7.11 25.04 8.56
C LEU A 3 6.93 25.27 7.05
N HIS A 4 7.29 26.45 6.56
CA HIS A 4 7.35 26.68 5.12
C HIS A 4 8.58 25.96 4.57
N TYR A 5 8.42 25.09 3.57
CA TYR A 5 9.55 24.48 2.84
C TYR A 5 10.53 25.52 2.23
N GLY A 6 10.15 26.80 2.20
CA GLY A 6 11.00 27.93 1.81
C GLY A 6 11.94 28.45 2.91
N GLU A 7 11.92 27.88 4.11
CA GLU A 7 12.92 28.14 5.15
C GLU A 7 13.79 26.90 5.31
N THR A 8 14.88 26.86 4.54
CA THR A 8 15.94 25.87 4.75
C THR A 8 16.69 26.17 6.05
N PRO A 9 17.23 25.15 6.74
CA PRO A 9 18.10 25.37 7.89
C PRO A 9 19.46 25.90 7.40
N GLY A 10 19.51 27.18 7.03
CA GLY A 10 20.74 27.96 6.90
C GLY A 10 21.65 27.69 5.69
N ASP A 11 21.47 26.63 4.89
CA ASP A 11 22.51 26.18 3.95
C ASP A 11 22.03 25.80 2.52
N ASN A 12 22.99 25.48 1.64
CA ASN A 12 22.77 25.04 0.25
C ASN A 12 22.10 23.65 0.16
N ILE A 13 21.32 23.39 -0.91
CA ILE A 13 20.71 22.07 -1.16
C ILE A 13 21.49 21.31 -2.23
N TYR A 14 21.79 20.04 -1.93
CA TYR A 14 22.37 19.08 -2.85
C TYR A 14 21.38 17.93 -3.10
N SER A 15 21.17 17.57 -4.36
CA SER A 15 20.33 16.44 -4.75
C SER A 15 20.97 15.66 -5.90
N ILE A 16 20.57 14.40 -6.06
CA ILE A 16 21.03 13.53 -7.16
C ILE A 16 19.79 12.87 -7.77
N THR A 17 19.62 13.00 -9.07
CA THR A 17 18.55 12.31 -9.80
C THR A 17 18.81 10.80 -9.85
N PRO A 18 17.78 9.95 -10.07
CA PRO A 18 17.99 8.51 -10.25
C PRO A 18 18.99 8.13 -11.36
N GLY A 19 19.19 9.00 -12.36
CA GLY A 19 20.18 8.84 -13.43
C GLY A 19 21.60 9.33 -13.08
N GLY A 20 21.85 9.77 -11.85
CA GLY A 20 23.18 10.18 -11.38
C GLY A 20 23.52 11.66 -11.59
N THR A 21 22.66 12.44 -12.25
CA THR A 21 22.88 13.89 -12.39
C THR A 21 22.80 14.58 -11.04
N ARG A 22 23.86 15.30 -10.68
CA ARG A 22 23.93 16.12 -9.47
C ARG A 22 23.22 17.45 -9.72
N ILE A 23 22.32 17.81 -8.81
CA ILE A 23 21.60 19.07 -8.80
C ILE A 23 22.06 19.85 -7.58
N TYR A 24 22.48 21.10 -7.81
CA TYR A 24 22.92 22.03 -6.78
C TYR A 24 22.03 23.26 -6.80
N TYR A 25 21.47 23.61 -5.65
CA TYR A 25 20.74 24.85 -5.46
C TYR A 25 21.43 25.67 -4.37
N ASP A 26 21.97 26.82 -4.74
CA ASP A 26 22.53 27.74 -3.76
C ASP A 26 21.43 28.44 -2.95
N ARG A 27 21.81 28.92 -1.78
CA ARG A 27 20.92 29.64 -0.86
C ARG A 27 20.24 30.84 -1.52
N THR A 28 20.94 31.61 -2.35
CA THR A 28 20.40 32.82 -2.98
C THR A 28 19.29 32.49 -3.95
N PHE A 29 19.49 31.46 -4.78
CA PHE A 29 18.51 30.92 -5.69
C PHE A 29 17.29 30.42 -4.93
N LEU A 30 17.48 29.64 -3.86
CA LEU A 30 16.37 29.13 -3.04
C LEU A 30 15.56 30.26 -2.41
N LEU A 31 16.22 31.28 -1.84
CA LEU A 31 15.55 32.46 -1.30
C LEU A 31 14.78 33.23 -2.38
N SER A 32 15.32 33.35 -3.60
CA SER A 32 14.64 33.99 -4.73
C SER A 32 13.37 33.26 -5.17
N ARG A 33 13.26 31.96 -4.84
CA ARG A 33 12.10 31.12 -5.16
C ARG A 33 11.09 31.03 -4.02
N ARG A 34 11.35 31.59 -2.83
CA ARG A 34 10.46 31.51 -1.65
C ARG A 34 9.01 31.92 -1.97
N GLU A 35 8.85 32.98 -2.76
CA GLU A 35 7.54 33.54 -3.14
C GLU A 35 6.89 32.83 -4.33
N SER A 36 7.52 31.80 -4.89
CA SER A 36 6.94 31.04 -6.00
C SER A 36 5.63 30.36 -5.57
N PRO A 37 4.60 30.36 -6.41
CA PRO A 37 3.40 29.55 -6.16
C PRO A 37 3.73 28.05 -5.98
N LEU A 38 4.82 27.59 -6.60
CA LEU A 38 5.31 26.20 -6.55
C LEU A 38 6.05 25.86 -5.25
N THR A 39 6.47 26.84 -4.45
CA THR A 39 7.15 26.63 -3.16
C THR A 39 6.19 26.72 -1.98
N ARG A 40 4.91 27.00 -2.23
CA ARG A 40 3.85 26.97 -1.22
C ARG A 40 3.45 25.53 -0.96
N SER A 41 3.62 25.10 0.30
CA SER A 41 3.09 23.83 0.80
C SER A 41 1.85 24.11 1.65
N PRO A 42 0.75 23.35 1.51
CA PRO A 42 0.53 22.33 0.47
C PRO A 42 0.34 22.97 -0.92
N PRO A 43 0.47 22.20 -2.02
CA PRO A 43 0.14 22.67 -3.36
C PRO A 43 -1.30 23.20 -3.41
N LEU A 44 -1.49 24.35 -4.06
CA LEU A 44 -2.81 24.90 -4.34
C LEU A 44 -3.60 23.85 -5.15
N ASN A 45 -4.65 23.27 -4.54
CA ASN A 45 -5.57 22.24 -5.04
C ASN A 45 -5.41 20.81 -4.48
N LEU A 46 -4.53 20.55 -3.51
CA LEU A 46 -4.62 19.33 -2.70
C LEU A 46 -5.49 19.58 -1.47
N PRO A 47 -6.42 18.67 -1.10
CA PRO A 47 -7.08 18.74 0.20
C PRO A 47 -6.00 18.78 1.28
N TYR A 48 -5.94 19.89 2.03
CA TYR A 48 -5.01 20.07 3.13
C TYR A 48 -5.39 19.09 4.24
N ILE A 49 -4.73 17.94 4.23
CA ILE A 49 -4.68 17.07 5.41
C ILE A 49 -3.44 17.54 6.18
N PRO A 50 -3.60 18.19 7.36
CA PRO A 50 -2.46 18.62 8.14
C PRO A 50 -1.56 17.41 8.39
N GLU A 51 -0.25 17.54 8.17
CA GLU A 51 0.75 16.52 8.54
C GLU A 51 0.67 16.13 10.03
N GLY A 52 -0.11 16.85 10.86
CA GLY A 52 -0.44 16.43 12.21
C GLY A 52 -1.71 15.58 12.36
N PHE A 53 -2.70 15.68 11.46
CA PHE A 53 -4.02 15.09 11.72
C PHE A 53 -4.01 13.55 11.61
N ILE A 54 -3.38 13.02 10.56
CA ILE A 54 -3.16 11.58 10.38
C ILE A 54 -2.11 11.08 11.39
N TYR A 55 -1.08 11.88 11.67
CA TYR A 55 0.10 11.42 12.40
C TYR A 55 -0.03 11.50 13.92
N LEU A 56 -0.78 12.48 14.44
CA LEU A 56 -0.92 12.72 15.88
C LEU A 56 -2.08 11.95 16.50
N ASN A 57 -3.11 11.61 15.72
CA ASN A 57 -4.30 10.97 16.25
C ASN A 57 -4.30 9.44 16.06
N HIS A 58 -3.39 8.88 15.24
CA HIS A 58 -3.34 7.44 14.90
C HIS A 58 -4.72 6.86 14.52
N LEU A 59 -5.60 7.69 13.95
CA LEU A 59 -6.96 7.29 13.60
C LEU A 59 -6.98 6.74 12.17
N PRO A 60 -7.70 5.62 11.92
CA PRO A 60 -7.78 5.09 10.58
C PRO A 60 -8.55 6.05 9.69
N VAL A 61 -7.98 6.38 8.54
CA VAL A 61 -8.61 7.27 7.56
C VAL A 61 -8.73 6.54 6.23
N ILE A 62 -9.88 6.71 5.57
CA ILE A 62 -10.09 6.32 4.18
C ILE A 62 -9.86 7.54 3.31
N ILE A 63 -9.07 7.36 2.26
CA ILE A 63 -8.70 8.36 1.27
C ILE A 63 -9.10 7.77 -0.08
N ASP A 64 -10.05 8.40 -0.76
CA ASP A 64 -10.74 7.85 -1.94
C ASP A 64 -10.16 8.34 -3.28
N ASP A 65 -9.32 9.38 -3.27
CA ASP A 65 -8.72 10.00 -4.46
C ASP A 65 -7.24 9.60 -4.69
N ALA A 66 -6.58 9.00 -3.70
CA ALA A 66 -5.13 8.79 -3.74
C ALA A 66 -4.65 7.78 -4.80
N THR A 67 -5.55 6.96 -5.36
CA THR A 67 -5.24 5.89 -6.32
C THR A 67 -5.62 6.22 -7.76
N GLU A 68 -6.28 7.37 -8.02
CA GLU A 68 -6.86 7.70 -9.33
C GLU A 68 -5.86 7.64 -10.49
N THR A 69 -4.60 7.99 -10.22
CA THR A 69 -3.52 8.05 -11.22
C THR A 69 -2.76 6.73 -11.39
N TRP A 70 -3.06 5.70 -10.60
CA TRP A 70 -2.28 4.46 -10.61
C TRP A 70 -2.64 3.59 -11.82
N PRO A 71 -1.65 3.10 -12.60
CA PRO A 71 -1.89 2.12 -13.66
C PRO A 71 -2.67 0.89 -13.17
N ALA A 72 -2.41 0.46 -11.94
CA ALA A 72 -3.12 -0.63 -11.27
C ALA A 72 -4.64 -0.54 -11.36
N MET A 73 -5.22 0.66 -11.25
CA MET A 73 -6.68 0.83 -11.23
C MET A 73 -7.36 0.48 -12.57
N LYS A 74 -6.59 0.51 -13.66
CA LYS A 74 -7.08 0.22 -15.02
C LYS A 74 -6.60 -1.13 -15.53
N GLU A 75 -5.38 -1.51 -15.18
CA GLU A 75 -4.68 -2.63 -15.82
C GLU A 75 -4.69 -3.90 -14.97
N LEU A 76 -4.69 -3.78 -13.65
CA LEU A 76 -4.56 -4.94 -12.77
C LEU A 76 -5.92 -5.56 -12.51
N THR A 77 -6.08 -6.77 -13.05
CA THR A 77 -7.10 -7.73 -12.65
C THR A 77 -6.45 -8.92 -11.95
N ILE A 78 -7.21 -9.77 -11.24
CA ILE A 78 -6.66 -11.02 -10.66
C ILE A 78 -5.93 -11.86 -11.73
N ASN A 79 -6.54 -12.03 -12.91
CA ASN A 79 -5.92 -12.73 -14.04
C ASN A 79 -4.59 -12.08 -14.44
N LYS A 80 -4.59 -10.77 -14.67
CA LYS A 80 -3.40 -10.05 -15.12
C LYS A 80 -2.29 -10.06 -14.07
N LEU A 81 -2.65 -9.96 -12.79
CA LEU A 81 -1.73 -10.04 -11.67
C LEU A 81 -1.06 -11.42 -11.60
N PHE A 82 -1.83 -12.49 -11.68
CA PHE A 82 -1.28 -13.85 -11.62
C PHE A 82 -0.43 -14.18 -12.85
N GLN A 83 -0.87 -13.74 -14.04
CA GLN A 83 -0.06 -13.82 -15.26
C GLN A 83 1.27 -13.09 -15.09
N LEU A 84 1.26 -11.89 -14.50
CA LEU A 84 2.48 -11.12 -14.27
C LEU A 84 3.49 -11.91 -13.40
N PHE A 85 3.03 -12.56 -12.33
CA PHE A 85 3.90 -13.39 -11.47
C PHE A 85 4.41 -14.67 -12.15
N ILE A 86 3.80 -15.11 -13.24
CA ILE A 86 4.23 -16.30 -14.01
C ILE A 86 5.14 -15.90 -15.19
N GLU A 87 4.81 -14.81 -15.87
CA GLU A 87 5.42 -14.42 -17.16
C GLU A 87 6.56 -13.41 -17.01
N ASP A 88 6.52 -12.53 -15.99
CA ASP A 88 7.60 -11.58 -15.77
C ASP A 88 8.84 -12.31 -15.21
N PRO A 89 9.99 -12.27 -15.91
CA PRO A 89 11.16 -13.04 -15.51
C PRO A 89 11.69 -12.63 -14.14
N VAL A 90 11.58 -11.35 -13.77
CA VAL A 90 12.04 -10.87 -12.47
C VAL A 90 11.14 -11.39 -11.36
N LEU A 91 9.81 -11.39 -11.57
CA LEU A 91 8.88 -11.93 -10.57
C LEU A 91 8.96 -13.46 -10.47
N ALA A 92 9.11 -14.17 -11.58
CA ALA A 92 9.15 -15.62 -11.63
C ALA A 92 10.45 -16.21 -11.05
N GLU A 93 11.59 -15.55 -11.24
CA GLU A 93 12.88 -16.02 -10.70
C GLU A 93 13.07 -15.70 -9.21
N ASN A 94 12.29 -14.76 -8.65
CA ASN A 94 12.46 -14.31 -7.27
C ASN A 94 11.36 -14.85 -6.36
N ASP A 95 11.76 -15.67 -5.39
CA ASP A 95 10.86 -16.24 -4.39
C ASP A 95 10.09 -15.18 -3.59
N LEU A 96 8.85 -15.54 -3.25
CA LEU A 96 8.00 -14.78 -2.34
C LEU A 96 8.51 -14.92 -0.90
N CYS A 97 8.56 -13.81 -0.16
CA CYS A 97 9.07 -13.81 1.21
C CYS A 97 8.05 -14.32 2.23
N TYR A 98 6.76 -14.24 1.87
CA TYR A 98 5.66 -14.81 2.60
C TYR A 98 4.62 -15.27 1.59
N PHE A 99 4.02 -16.43 1.80
CA PHE A 99 2.89 -16.92 1.03
C PHE A 99 1.98 -17.74 1.92
N GLU A 100 0.69 -17.44 1.90
CA GLU A 100 -0.31 -18.20 2.64
C GLU A 100 -1.64 -18.20 1.88
N THR A 101 -2.27 -19.37 1.85
CA THR A 101 -3.61 -19.56 1.30
C THR A 101 -4.43 -20.50 2.17
N ASN A 102 -5.75 -20.40 2.06
CA ASN A 102 -6.68 -21.36 2.66
C ASN A 102 -6.60 -22.76 2.01
N ILE A 103 -5.91 -22.92 0.87
CA ILE A 103 -5.69 -24.20 0.21
C ILE A 103 -4.46 -24.89 0.79
N ARG A 104 -4.68 -25.82 1.71
CA ARG A 104 -3.60 -26.49 2.48
C ARG A 104 -2.45 -27.03 1.63
N ASN A 105 -2.76 -27.69 0.50
CA ASN A 105 -1.74 -28.31 -0.36
C ASN A 105 -0.86 -27.31 -1.12
N TYR A 106 -1.20 -26.02 -1.08
CA TYR A 106 -0.45 -24.95 -1.73
C TYR A 106 0.40 -24.15 -0.73
N ASN A 107 0.37 -24.41 0.58
CA ASN A 107 1.23 -23.73 1.56
C ASN A 107 2.65 -24.33 1.64
N GLN A 108 3.17 -24.79 0.50
CA GLN A 108 4.49 -25.41 0.36
C GLN A 108 5.24 -24.76 -0.80
N VAL A 109 6.54 -25.05 -0.94
CA VAL A 109 7.37 -24.54 -2.04
C VAL A 109 6.71 -24.82 -3.40
N GLY A 110 6.71 -23.84 -4.30
CA GLY A 110 5.99 -23.89 -5.59
C GLY A 110 4.45 -23.83 -5.47
N GLY A 111 3.92 -23.50 -4.30
CA GLY A 111 2.50 -23.35 -4.05
C GLY A 111 1.85 -22.16 -4.73
N ALA A 112 2.59 -21.04 -4.80
CA ALA A 112 2.16 -19.83 -5.49
C ALA A 112 1.93 -20.10 -6.97
N ASP A 113 2.94 -20.65 -7.66
CA ASP A 113 2.86 -20.95 -9.10
C ASP A 113 1.72 -21.90 -9.41
N ARG A 114 1.52 -22.95 -8.60
CA ARG A 114 0.40 -23.88 -8.77
C ARG A 114 -0.94 -23.18 -8.61
N LEU A 115 -1.10 -22.35 -7.59
CA LEU A 115 -2.34 -21.59 -7.38
C LEU A 115 -2.63 -20.64 -8.55
N PHE A 116 -1.61 -19.89 -8.99
CA PHE A 116 -1.73 -18.90 -10.04
C PHE A 116 -2.09 -19.57 -11.37
N ASN A 117 -1.38 -20.65 -11.73
CA ASN A 117 -1.67 -21.44 -12.93
C ASN A 117 -3.06 -22.10 -12.87
N ASP A 118 -3.44 -22.69 -11.73
CA ASP A 118 -4.75 -23.33 -11.61
C ASP A 118 -5.90 -22.32 -11.75
N TYR A 119 -5.73 -21.09 -11.27
CA TYR A 119 -6.71 -20.04 -11.48
C TYR A 119 -6.81 -19.62 -12.95
N ILE A 120 -5.67 -19.34 -13.59
CA ILE A 120 -5.61 -18.92 -15.00
C ILE A 120 -6.20 -19.99 -15.93
N ASN A 121 -5.90 -21.26 -15.67
CA ASN A 121 -6.43 -22.39 -16.44
C ASN A 121 -7.89 -22.73 -16.10
N GLY A 122 -8.50 -22.04 -15.12
CA GLY A 122 -9.87 -22.26 -14.70
C GLY A 122 -10.10 -23.50 -13.83
N ASN A 123 -9.03 -24.20 -13.44
CA ASN A 123 -9.04 -25.36 -12.53
C ASN A 123 -9.38 -24.96 -11.08
N ARG A 124 -9.14 -23.69 -10.72
CA ARG A 124 -9.47 -23.13 -9.41
C ARG A 124 -10.28 -21.85 -9.58
N ARG A 125 -11.44 -21.77 -8.93
CA ARG A 125 -12.29 -20.57 -8.95
C ARG A 125 -12.54 -19.96 -7.56
N SER A 126 -12.21 -20.71 -6.51
CA SER A 126 -12.37 -20.28 -5.12
C SER A 126 -11.06 -20.46 -4.36
N PHE A 127 -10.42 -19.36 -3.99
CA PHE A 127 -9.26 -19.31 -3.08
C PHE A 127 -9.18 -17.96 -2.35
N ILE A 128 -8.48 -17.97 -1.22
CA ILE A 128 -8.01 -16.78 -0.52
C ILE A 128 -6.51 -16.92 -0.39
N VAL A 129 -5.77 -15.91 -0.79
CA VAL A 129 -4.30 -15.93 -0.78
C VAL A 129 -3.75 -14.58 -0.39
N GLN A 130 -2.64 -14.61 0.33
CA GLN A 130 -1.84 -13.45 0.63
C GLN A 130 -0.37 -13.75 0.45
N TRP A 131 0.40 -12.76 0.00
CA TRP A 131 1.84 -12.88 -0.12
C TRP A 131 2.55 -11.55 0.05
N ASN A 132 3.83 -11.63 0.38
CA ASN A 132 4.72 -10.47 0.50
C ASN A 132 5.91 -10.59 -0.45
N ASN A 133 6.22 -9.46 -1.09
CA ASN A 133 7.41 -9.27 -1.90
C ASN A 133 8.41 -8.43 -1.09
N CYS A 134 9.60 -8.97 -0.81
CA CYS A 134 10.65 -8.26 -0.06
C CYS A 134 11.96 -8.08 -0.82
N LYS A 135 12.13 -8.73 -1.98
CA LYS A 135 13.30 -8.55 -2.85
C LYS A 135 13.20 -7.22 -3.60
N ARG A 136 14.34 -6.52 -3.74
CA ARG A 136 14.37 -5.16 -4.30
C ARG A 136 13.95 -5.15 -5.77
N GLU A 137 14.30 -6.19 -6.50
CA GLU A 137 14.02 -6.44 -7.90
C GLU A 137 12.52 -6.56 -8.13
N THR A 138 11.87 -7.48 -7.41
CA THR A 138 10.42 -7.68 -7.38
C THR A 138 9.68 -6.40 -6.99
N LEU A 139 10.17 -5.69 -5.96
CA LEU A 139 9.58 -4.43 -5.51
C LEU A 139 9.61 -3.34 -6.59
N LYS A 140 10.68 -3.26 -7.39
CA LYS A 140 10.76 -2.28 -8.50
C LYS A 140 9.71 -2.54 -9.56
N VAL A 141 9.51 -3.80 -9.96
CA VAL A 141 8.50 -4.20 -10.96
C VAL A 141 7.11 -3.84 -10.45
N ILE A 142 6.76 -4.26 -9.24
CA ILE A 142 5.42 -4.03 -8.68
C ILE A 142 5.15 -2.54 -8.44
N ARG A 143 6.17 -1.74 -8.08
CA ARG A 143 6.05 -0.28 -7.92
C ARG A 143 5.88 0.49 -9.22
N SER A 144 6.02 -0.13 -10.38
CA SER A 144 5.64 0.53 -11.63
C SER A 144 4.12 0.69 -11.77
N TYR A 145 3.32 -0.09 -11.04
CA TYR A 145 1.86 -0.10 -11.12
C TYR A 145 1.16 0.89 -10.20
N TYR A 146 1.86 1.53 -9.27
CA TYR A 146 1.27 2.48 -8.34
C TYR A 146 2.27 3.55 -7.92
N ASN A 147 1.76 4.73 -7.59
CA ASN A 147 2.58 5.83 -7.11
C ASN A 147 2.58 5.88 -5.58
N LYS A 148 3.56 6.56 -4.99
CA LYS A 148 3.48 6.91 -3.56
C LYS A 148 2.19 7.70 -3.33
N PRO A 149 1.33 7.30 -2.38
CA PRO A 149 0.23 8.16 -1.97
C PRO A 149 0.75 9.53 -1.50
N TYR A 150 0.09 10.61 -1.92
CA TYR A 150 0.56 11.99 -1.70
C TYR A 150 0.60 12.40 -0.23
N PHE A 151 -0.23 11.77 0.60
CA PHE A 151 -0.30 12.03 2.05
C PHE A 151 0.81 11.34 2.84
N LEU A 152 1.61 10.47 2.22
CA LEU A 152 2.80 9.90 2.86
C LEU A 152 3.97 10.90 2.82
N PRO A 153 4.68 11.12 3.94
CA PRO A 153 5.73 12.11 4.00
C PRO A 153 6.86 11.74 3.03
N PRO A 154 7.63 12.73 2.56
CA PRO A 154 8.87 12.46 1.82
C PRO A 154 9.86 11.57 2.60
N SER A 155 9.87 11.66 3.94
CA SER A 155 10.75 10.90 4.81
C SER A 155 10.41 9.41 4.94
N VAL A 156 9.18 8.99 4.61
CA VAL A 156 8.82 7.56 4.59
C VAL A 156 9.42 6.94 3.34
N ALA A 157 10.54 6.24 3.54
CA ALA A 157 11.22 5.51 2.49
C ALA A 157 10.38 4.29 2.08
N GLN A 158 9.66 4.40 0.95
CA GLN A 158 8.99 3.26 0.32
C GLN A 158 9.93 2.07 0.16
N THR A 159 11.22 2.31 -0.09
CA THR A 159 12.25 1.29 -0.27
C THR A 159 12.41 0.30 0.88
N LEU A 160 11.93 0.62 2.09
CA LEU A 160 12.02 -0.27 3.27
C LEU A 160 10.80 -1.17 3.45
N MET A 161 9.70 -0.91 2.76
CA MET A 161 8.43 -1.60 2.98
C MET A 161 8.19 -2.63 1.87
N GLY A 162 8.07 -3.91 2.25
CA GLY A 162 7.65 -4.95 1.31
C GLY A 162 6.25 -4.68 0.76
N ASN A 163 5.94 -5.22 -0.42
CA ASN A 163 4.60 -5.07 -1.02
C ASN A 163 3.77 -6.31 -0.71
N TRP A 164 2.61 -6.10 -0.09
CA TRP A 164 1.65 -7.16 0.22
C TRP A 164 0.51 -7.19 -0.79
N PHE A 165 0.14 -8.40 -1.20
CA PHE A 165 -1.10 -8.63 -1.95
C PHE A 165 -2.05 -9.50 -1.13
N LEU A 166 -3.32 -9.17 -1.23
CA LEU A 166 -4.43 -9.87 -0.58
C LEU A 166 -5.47 -10.09 -1.67
N VAL A 167 -5.66 -11.35 -2.05
CA VAL A 167 -6.47 -11.70 -3.21
C VAL A 167 -7.43 -12.79 -2.83
N SER A 168 -8.69 -12.60 -3.19
CA SER A 168 -9.71 -13.63 -3.07
C SER A 168 -10.55 -13.68 -4.34
N ALA A 169 -10.99 -14.87 -4.70
CA ALA A 169 -11.92 -15.10 -5.80
C ALA A 169 -12.90 -16.20 -5.42
N GLY A 170 -14.12 -16.14 -5.95
CA GLY A 170 -15.14 -17.18 -5.73
C GLY A 170 -15.62 -17.32 -4.29
N PHE A 171 -15.41 -16.29 -3.46
CA PHE A 171 -16.02 -16.17 -2.15
C PHE A 171 -17.22 -15.23 -2.25
N HIS A 172 -18.39 -15.75 -1.90
CA HIS A 172 -19.57 -14.96 -1.62
C HIS A 172 -19.86 -15.10 -0.12
N LYS A 173 -20.56 -14.10 0.44
CA LYS A 173 -21.02 -13.96 1.83
C LYS A 173 -20.87 -15.21 2.71
N GLY A 174 -20.15 -15.11 3.83
CA GLY A 174 -20.22 -16.08 4.94
C GLY A 174 -18.97 -16.94 5.20
N ILE A 175 -17.84 -16.67 4.54
CA ILE A 175 -16.58 -17.36 4.85
C ILE A 175 -15.64 -16.41 5.58
N ASP A 176 -15.47 -16.69 6.88
CA ASP A 176 -14.56 -16.01 7.78
C ASP A 176 -13.12 -16.48 7.53
N TYR A 177 -12.40 -15.78 6.65
CA TYR A 177 -10.94 -15.88 6.61
C TYR A 177 -10.35 -14.58 7.13
N LEU A 178 -9.65 -14.70 8.25
CA LEU A 178 -8.93 -13.60 8.87
C LEU A 178 -7.52 -13.56 8.29
N HIS A 179 -7.25 -12.56 7.46
CA HIS A 179 -5.88 -12.24 7.05
C HIS A 179 -5.17 -11.60 8.24
N LYS A 180 -4.36 -12.40 8.94
CA LYS A 180 -3.40 -11.88 9.91
C LYS A 180 -2.18 -11.41 9.14
N ILE A 181 -2.10 -10.10 8.91
CA ILE A 181 -0.89 -9.52 8.32
C ILE A 181 0.09 -9.27 9.47
N PRO A 182 1.28 -9.91 9.48
CA PRO A 182 2.32 -9.62 10.44
C PRO A 182 2.95 -8.26 10.12
N LEU A 183 2.26 -7.20 10.50
CA LEU A 183 2.76 -5.84 10.37
C LEU A 183 3.72 -5.57 11.52
N ASN A 184 5.02 -5.62 11.22
CA ASN A 184 6.10 -5.17 12.10
C ASN A 184 6.55 -3.74 11.72
N TYR A 185 5.62 -2.94 11.19
CA TYR A 185 5.90 -1.61 10.65
C TYR A 185 5.03 -0.58 11.35
N ASP A 186 5.61 0.58 11.61
CA ASP A 186 4.93 1.70 12.26
C ASP A 186 3.81 2.30 11.39
N TRP A 187 3.87 2.09 10.06
CA TRP A 187 2.90 2.62 9.11
C TRP A 187 2.50 1.55 8.11
N VAL A 188 1.22 1.49 7.76
CA VAL A 188 0.68 0.62 6.73
C VAL A 188 -0.44 1.34 6.02
N TRP A 189 -0.45 1.19 4.70
CA TRP A 189 -1.57 1.59 3.88
C TRP A 189 -2.05 0.42 3.04
N LEU A 190 -3.36 0.36 2.83
CA LEU A 190 -4.02 -0.67 2.03
C LEU A 190 -4.84 0.01 0.95
N ALA A 191 -4.62 -0.36 -0.31
CA ALA A 191 -5.41 0.13 -1.45
C ALA A 191 -6.27 -1.00 -2.03
N GLN A 192 -7.55 -0.73 -2.25
CA GLN A 192 -8.47 -1.67 -2.89
C GLN A 192 -8.45 -1.47 -4.42
N ILE A 193 -7.75 -2.35 -5.12
CA ILE A 193 -7.55 -2.23 -6.58
C ILE A 193 -8.73 -2.80 -7.39
N GLN A 194 -9.31 -3.91 -6.92
CA GLN A 194 -10.42 -4.58 -7.60
C GLN A 194 -11.43 -5.13 -6.58
N GLY A 195 -12.73 -4.99 -6.86
CA GLY A 195 -13.78 -5.50 -5.99
C GLY A 195 -13.95 -4.66 -4.72
N SER A 196 -14.38 -5.31 -3.64
CA SER A 196 -14.61 -4.67 -2.34
C SER A 196 -14.22 -5.60 -1.20
N SER A 197 -13.70 -5.05 -0.11
CA SER A 197 -13.35 -5.79 1.09
C SER A 197 -13.96 -5.14 2.32
N LEU A 198 -14.45 -5.94 3.27
CA LEU A 198 -14.67 -5.44 4.63
C LEU A 198 -13.37 -5.55 5.41
N ILE A 199 -13.08 -4.50 6.15
CA ILE A 199 -11.90 -4.35 6.98
C ILE A 199 -12.37 -4.14 8.41
N GLU A 200 -11.78 -4.88 9.35
CA GLU A 200 -12.09 -4.77 10.77
C GLU A 200 -10.79 -4.60 11.55
N LEU A 201 -10.61 -3.44 12.16
CA LEU A 201 -9.39 -3.11 12.88
C LEU A 201 -9.53 -3.55 14.33
N ARG A 202 -8.71 -4.53 14.72
CA ARG A 202 -8.64 -5.06 16.07
C ARG A 202 -7.39 -4.55 16.78
N PRO A 203 -7.52 -3.99 18.00
CA PRO A 203 -6.37 -3.70 18.83
C PRO A 203 -5.54 -4.97 19.07
N LYS A 204 -4.21 -4.83 19.15
CA LYS A 204 -3.30 -5.88 19.63
C LYS A 204 -3.06 -5.73 21.12
N TYR A 205 -2.69 -6.82 21.79
CA TYR A 205 -2.15 -6.79 23.15
C TYR A 205 -1.04 -5.72 23.28
N PRO A 206 -1.02 -4.92 24.36
CA PRO A 206 -1.91 -4.96 25.52
C PRO A 206 -3.23 -4.19 25.35
N CYS A 207 -3.40 -3.45 24.26
CA CYS A 207 -4.52 -2.54 24.02
C CYS A 207 -5.87 -3.25 23.82
N GLU A 208 -5.88 -4.58 23.58
CA GLU A 208 -7.10 -5.41 23.46
C GLU A 208 -8.10 -5.23 24.61
N LYS A 209 -7.62 -4.93 25.82
CA LYS A 209 -8.48 -4.75 27.00
C LYS A 209 -9.01 -3.32 27.19
N MET A 210 -8.42 -2.35 26.52
CA MET A 210 -8.69 -0.92 26.72
C MET A 210 -9.36 -0.27 25.51
N CYS A 211 -9.06 -0.76 24.31
CA CYS A 211 -9.59 -0.24 23.06
C CYS A 211 -10.74 -1.11 22.58
N SER A 212 -11.83 -0.48 22.13
CA SER A 212 -12.89 -1.18 21.41
C SER A 212 -12.44 -1.55 20.00
N ILE A 213 -13.04 -2.61 19.44
CA ILE A 213 -12.90 -2.90 18.01
C ILE A 213 -13.47 -1.70 17.24
N LEU A 214 -12.67 -1.14 16.34
CA LEU A 214 -13.15 -0.05 15.50
C LEU A 214 -14.18 -0.61 14.52
N LYS A 215 -15.27 0.14 14.31
CA LYS A 215 -16.38 -0.28 13.44
C LYS A 215 -15.81 -0.75 12.09
N SER A 216 -16.34 -1.87 11.60
CA SER A 216 -15.94 -2.41 10.31
C SER A 216 -16.21 -1.40 9.19
N VAL A 217 -15.26 -1.31 8.27
CA VAL A 217 -15.27 -0.37 7.14
C VAL A 217 -15.24 -1.17 5.86
N THR A 218 -16.07 -0.81 4.88
CA THR A 218 -15.98 -1.39 3.54
C THR A 218 -15.07 -0.52 2.69
N LEU A 219 -14.03 -1.11 2.12
CA LEU A 219 -13.22 -0.49 1.07
C LEU A 219 -13.75 -0.94 -0.29
N ASN A 220 -14.05 0.03 -1.14
CA ASN A 220 -14.44 -0.14 -2.52
C ASN A 220 -13.24 0.10 -3.44
N LYS A 221 -13.35 -0.33 -4.70
CA LYS A 221 -12.34 -0.04 -5.72
C LYS A 221 -12.01 1.47 -5.74
N GLY A 222 -10.75 1.80 -5.50
CA GLY A 222 -10.25 3.18 -5.45
C GLY A 222 -9.90 3.64 -4.04
N ASP A 223 -10.55 3.08 -3.02
CA ASP A 223 -10.34 3.46 -1.64
C ASP A 223 -8.95 3.03 -1.16
N LEU A 224 -8.30 3.94 -0.43
CA LEU A 224 -7.05 3.71 0.25
C LEU A 224 -7.23 3.96 1.75
N SER A 225 -6.99 2.95 2.57
CA SER A 225 -6.98 3.07 4.04
C SER A 225 -5.56 3.25 4.57
N ASN A 226 -5.33 4.26 5.40
CA ASN A 226 -4.10 4.45 6.15
C ASN A 226 -4.35 4.07 7.61
N ASN A 227 -3.61 3.08 8.18
CA ASN A 227 -3.30 3.10 9.61
C ASN A 227 -2.34 2.01 10.17
N CYS A 228 -1.70 2.40 11.30
CA CYS A 228 -0.68 1.72 12.11
C CYS A 228 -0.96 0.28 12.61
N PHE A 229 -2.17 -0.26 12.61
CA PHE A 229 -2.39 -1.63 13.12
C PHE A 229 -3.55 -2.27 12.36
N LEU A 230 -3.25 -2.86 11.20
CA LEU A 230 -4.23 -3.56 10.38
C LEU A 230 -4.29 -5.05 10.76
N PHE A 231 -5.45 -5.49 11.21
CA PHE A 231 -5.91 -6.86 10.95
C PHE A 231 -7.02 -6.77 9.92
N LEU A 232 -7.13 -7.76 9.04
CA LEU A 232 -8.12 -7.78 7.98
C LEU A 232 -9.06 -8.95 8.18
N LYS A 233 -10.32 -8.65 8.52
CA LYS A 233 -11.42 -9.62 8.56
C LYS A 233 -12.45 -9.24 7.49
N GLY A 234 -12.65 -10.12 6.51
CA GLY A 234 -13.70 -9.99 5.48
C GLY A 234 -15.14 -10.16 6.03
N PRO A 235 -16.20 -9.76 5.28
CA PRO A 235 -17.45 -9.30 5.88
C PRO A 235 -18.42 -10.33 6.48
N TYR A 236 -18.86 -10.03 7.70
CA TYR A 236 -20.24 -10.22 8.16
C TYR A 236 -21.11 -9.01 7.78
N TRP A 237 -22.38 -9.28 7.47
CA TRP A 237 -23.48 -8.31 7.50
C TRP A 237 -24.57 -8.84 8.43
N THR A 238 -25.17 -7.97 9.24
CA THR A 238 -26.50 -8.16 9.87
C THR A 238 -27.58 -7.57 8.98
N ARG A 239 -28.80 -8.10 9.12
CA ARG A 239 -30.04 -7.77 8.36
C ARG A 239 -30.25 -6.28 8.08
#